data_AF-A0AAW0QSZ7-F1
#
_entry.id   AF-A0AAW0QSZ7-F1
#
_cell.length_a   1.000
_cell.length_b   1.000
_cell.length_c   1.000
_cell.angle_alpha   90.00
_cell.angle_beta   90.00
_cell.angle_gamma   90.00
#
_symmetry.space_group_name_H-M   'P 1'
#
loop_
_entity.id
_entity.type
_entity.pdbx_description
1 polymer ?
#
loop_
_entity_poly.entity_id
_entity_poly.type
_entity_poly.pdbx_seq_one_letter_code
_entity_poly.pdbx_strand_id
1 'polypeptide(L)'
;MLNTDAAYLQSSLEQFAQRPARGPWTMIWNHQAVFLPLANVTSLYGTIRGYQIQLETLASVFENPAQPIIEVAFGGAEFSTPSVGVPSVGILLKPLSRGAVMLNTTDVDAEPTLHYGTLTNPLDIDLLSSFLPFFRRLWDVKTLRNVLGVVEVDPGRGWIRRCRSRRGYGTT
;
A
#
# COMPACT_ATOMS: atom_id res chain seq x y z
N MET A 1 -14.12 14.22 10.36
CA MET A 1 -13.30 13.64 9.26
C MET A 1 -13.88 14.15 7.96
N LEU A 2 -13.08 14.75 7.06
CA LEU A 2 -13.59 15.35 5.81
C LEU A 2 -14.24 14.30 4.88
N ASN A 3 -13.81 13.03 4.93
CA ASN A 3 -14.34 11.93 4.10
C ASN A 3 -15.64 11.31 4.63
N THR A 4 -16.05 11.59 5.87
CA THR A 4 -17.32 11.10 6.45
C THR A 4 -18.39 12.18 6.50
N ASP A 5 -18.04 13.40 6.11
CA ASP A 5 -18.97 14.53 6.03
C ASP A 5 -19.63 14.52 4.66
N ALA A 6 -20.91 14.12 4.62
CA ALA A 6 -21.70 14.05 3.41
C ALA A 6 -21.78 15.40 2.68
N ALA A 7 -21.76 16.52 3.42
CA ALA A 7 -21.80 17.86 2.83
C ALA A 7 -20.44 18.21 2.17
N TYR A 8 -19.33 17.78 2.76
CA TYR A 8 -18.01 17.95 2.15
C TYR A 8 -17.85 17.09 0.88
N LEU A 9 -18.29 15.84 0.90
CA LEU A 9 -18.25 14.96 -0.27
C LEU A 9 -19.08 15.55 -1.42
N GLN A 10 -20.32 15.94 -1.11
CA GLN A 10 -21.25 16.50 -2.09
C GLN A 10 -20.72 17.80 -2.70
N SER A 11 -20.24 18.73 -1.86
CA SER A 11 -19.67 19.99 -2.35
C SER A 11 -18.36 19.79 -3.13
N SER A 12 -17.56 18.78 -2.78
CA SER A 12 -16.35 18.43 -3.53
C SER A 12 -16.68 17.90 -4.93
N LEU A 13 -17.70 17.05 -5.06
CA LEU A 13 -18.20 16.56 -6.35
C LEU A 13 -18.79 17.68 -7.21
N GLU A 14 -19.61 18.55 -6.61
CA GLU A 14 -20.20 19.70 -7.29
C GLU A 14 -19.15 20.69 -7.80
N GLN A 15 -18.11 20.95 -7.01
CA GLN A 15 -17.01 21.84 -7.41
C GLN A 15 -16.07 21.18 -8.43
N PHE A 16 -15.93 19.85 -8.41
CA PHE A 16 -15.21 19.10 -9.44
C PHE A 16 -15.90 19.23 -10.81
N ALA A 17 -17.23 19.23 -10.85
CA ALA A 17 -18.02 19.36 -12.08
C ALA A 17 -18.02 20.78 -12.70
N GLN A 18 -17.47 21.79 -12.02
CA GLN A 18 -17.41 23.17 -12.54
C GLN A 18 -16.36 23.31 -13.65
N ARG A 19 -16.52 24.31 -14.53
CA ARG A 19 -15.49 24.73 -15.49
C ARG A 19 -15.12 26.21 -15.30
N PRO A 20 -13.89 26.55 -14.88
CA PRO A 20 -12.81 25.63 -14.47
C PRO A 20 -13.14 24.91 -13.15
N ALA A 21 -12.66 23.67 -13.00
CA ALA A 21 -12.94 22.86 -11.82
C ALA A 21 -12.31 23.47 -10.57
N ARG A 22 -13.09 23.49 -9.48
CA ARG A 22 -12.75 24.15 -8.21
C ARG A 22 -12.63 23.18 -7.03
N GLY A 23 -13.08 21.94 -7.21
CA GLY A 23 -13.05 20.91 -6.18
C GLY A 23 -11.68 20.22 -6.06
N PRO A 24 -11.42 19.51 -4.94
CA PRO A 24 -10.20 18.74 -4.79
C PRO A 24 -10.13 17.60 -5.82
N TRP A 25 -9.06 17.58 -6.63
CA TRP A 25 -8.87 16.63 -7.74
C TRP A 25 -8.58 15.18 -7.31
N THR A 26 -8.16 14.98 -6.06
CA THR A 26 -7.88 13.66 -5.50
C THR A 26 -7.66 13.78 -3.99
N MET A 27 -8.24 12.88 -3.20
CA MET A 27 -7.94 12.74 -1.79
C MET A 27 -6.92 11.62 -1.61
N ILE A 28 -5.64 11.97 -1.48
CA ILE A 28 -4.55 10.99 -1.33
C ILE A 28 -4.54 10.52 0.12
N TRP A 29 -5.02 9.30 0.38
CA TRP A 29 -4.97 8.67 1.70
C TRP A 29 -3.72 7.83 1.94
N ASN A 30 -2.83 7.67 0.96
CA ASN A 30 -1.59 6.89 1.11
C ASN A 30 -0.53 7.27 0.07
N HIS A 31 0.74 6.98 0.38
CA HIS A 31 1.88 7.13 -0.54
C HIS A 31 1.75 6.21 -1.76
N GLN A 32 0.99 6.63 -2.76
CA GLN A 32 0.97 5.96 -4.07
C GLN A 32 1.49 6.95 -5.10
N ALA A 33 2.77 6.77 -5.45
CA ALA A 33 3.27 7.36 -6.68
C ALA A 33 2.53 6.65 -7.83
N VAL A 34 1.60 7.37 -8.46
CA VAL A 34 1.09 7.01 -9.77
C VAL A 34 2.25 7.11 -10.75
N PHE A 35 2.67 5.98 -11.30
CA PHE A 35 3.69 5.96 -12.34
C PHE A 35 3.03 5.89 -13.71
N LEU A 36 3.72 6.43 -14.71
CA LEU A 36 3.25 6.42 -16.09
C LEU A 36 3.04 4.96 -16.56
N PRO A 37 1.98 4.67 -17.34
CA PRO A 37 1.74 3.37 -17.99
C PRO A 37 2.78 3.06 -19.07
N LEU A 38 4.04 2.87 -18.69
CA LEU A 38 5.12 2.60 -19.63
C LEU A 38 4.86 1.31 -20.45
N ALA A 39 4.12 0.36 -19.88
CA ALA A 39 3.73 -0.89 -20.55
C ALA A 39 2.82 -0.68 -21.77
N ASN A 40 2.00 0.38 -21.80
CA ASN A 40 1.16 0.70 -22.96
C ASN A 40 1.92 1.52 -24.03
N VAL A 41 3.08 2.07 -23.69
CA VAL A 41 3.94 2.79 -24.63
C VAL A 41 4.90 1.83 -25.32
N THR A 42 5.41 0.82 -24.61
CA THR A 42 6.31 -0.19 -25.17
C THR A 42 6.36 -1.43 -24.30
N SER A 43 6.46 -2.62 -24.92
CA SER A 43 6.78 -3.87 -24.23
C SER A 43 8.19 -3.90 -23.63
N LEU A 44 9.04 -2.94 -24.01
CA LEU A 44 10.41 -2.76 -23.52
C LEU A 44 10.48 -1.85 -22.28
N TYR A 45 9.37 -1.60 -21.59
CA TYR A 45 9.34 -0.72 -20.43
C TYR A 45 10.35 -1.13 -19.33
N GLY A 46 10.62 -2.42 -19.20
CA GLY A 46 11.64 -2.97 -18.29
C GLY A 46 13.09 -2.58 -18.64
N THR A 47 13.35 -2.12 -19.87
CA THR A 47 14.67 -1.64 -20.32
C THR A 47 14.74 -0.12 -20.40
N ILE A 48 13.68 0.60 -20.01
CA ILE A 48 13.72 2.06 -19.92
C ILE A 48 14.66 2.42 -18.76
N ARG A 49 15.72 3.15 -19.07
CA ARG A 49 16.75 3.57 -18.10
C ARG A 49 16.16 4.17 -16.82
N GLY A 50 15.08 4.94 -16.94
CA GLY A 50 14.38 5.51 -15.77
C GLY A 50 13.75 4.44 -14.85
N TYR A 51 13.19 3.37 -15.41
CA TYR A 51 12.64 2.26 -14.62
C TYR A 51 13.75 1.48 -13.90
N GLN A 52 14.87 1.23 -14.57
CA GLN A 52 16.04 0.57 -13.98
C GLN A 52 16.62 1.38 -12.81
N ILE A 53 16.81 2.69 -12.98
CA ILE A 53 17.30 3.59 -11.93
C ILE A 53 16.37 3.59 -10.70
N GLN A 54 15.05 3.55 -10.90
CA GLN A 54 14.09 3.46 -9.79
C GLN A 54 14.24 2.15 -9.02
N LEU A 55 14.44 1.03 -9.70
CA LEU A 55 14.65 -0.27 -9.06
C LEU A 55 15.99 -0.31 -8.31
N GLU A 56 17.06 0.21 -8.89
CA GLU A 56 18.38 0.35 -8.23
C GLU A 56 18.30 1.22 -6.97
N THR A 57 17.55 2.33 -7.05
CA THR A 57 17.31 3.21 -5.91
C THR A 57 16.50 2.50 -4.82
N LEU A 58 15.48 1.72 -5.19
CA LEU A 58 14.72 0.94 -4.22
C LEU A 58 15.56 -0.17 -3.60
N ALA A 59 16.41 -0.83 -4.38
CA ALA A 59 17.33 -1.85 -3.88
C ALA A 59 18.27 -1.27 -2.81
N SER A 60 18.91 -0.12 -3.07
CA SER A 60 19.78 0.53 -2.07
C SER A 60 19.03 0.95 -0.80
N VAL A 61 17.76 1.31 -0.93
CA VAL A 61 16.90 1.59 0.22
C VAL A 61 16.56 0.33 1.01
N PHE A 62 16.27 -0.79 0.35
CA PHE A 62 16.00 -2.07 1.03
C PHE A 62 17.24 -2.65 1.72
N GLU A 63 18.45 -2.35 1.23
CA GLU A 63 19.70 -2.76 1.84
C GLU A 63 20.06 -1.91 3.08
N ASN A 64 19.47 -0.72 3.23
CA ASN A 64 19.77 0.18 4.33
C ASN A 64 18.86 -0.08 5.55
N PRO A 65 19.38 -0.60 6.68
CA PRO A 65 18.58 -0.91 7.85
C PRO A 65 18.00 0.33 8.56
N ALA A 66 18.49 1.53 8.25
CA ALA A 66 17.93 2.78 8.78
C ALA A 66 16.67 3.25 8.01
N GLN A 67 16.31 2.59 6.90
CA GLN A 67 15.16 2.95 6.09
C GLN A 67 13.92 2.12 6.46
N PRO A 68 12.81 2.76 6.86
CA PRO A 68 11.58 2.03 7.13
C PRO A 68 10.96 1.54 5.82
N ILE A 69 10.55 0.27 5.81
CA ILE A 69 9.88 -0.36 4.66
C ILE A 69 8.39 -0.58 4.93
N ILE A 70 8.03 -0.83 6.18
CA ILE A 70 6.67 -1.07 6.64
C ILE A 70 6.37 -0.09 7.75
N GLU A 71 5.22 0.55 7.65
CA GLU A 71 4.63 1.32 8.73
C GLU A 71 3.44 0.55 9.30
N VAL A 72 3.27 0.63 10.63
CA VAL A 72 2.06 0.15 11.30
C VAL A 72 1.55 1.25 12.18
N ALA A 73 0.33 1.70 11.91
CA ALA A 73 -0.32 2.71 12.71
C ALA A 73 -0.85 2.09 14.02
N PHE A 74 -0.51 2.70 15.15
CA PHE A 74 -1.15 2.42 16.43
C PHE A 74 -2.27 3.43 16.65
N GLY A 75 -3.51 3.04 16.38
CA GLY A 75 -4.69 3.89 16.57
C GLY A 75 -5.44 3.54 17.85
N GLY A 76 -5.89 4.56 18.59
CA GLY A 76 -6.98 4.42 19.56
C GLY A 76 -8.33 4.26 18.86
N ALA A 77 -9.39 4.00 19.64
CA ALA A 77 -10.76 3.71 19.21
C ALA A 77 -11.46 4.77 18.32
N GLU A 78 -10.74 5.80 17.86
CA GLU A 78 -11.24 6.91 17.06
C GLU A 78 -11.07 6.70 15.55
N PHE A 79 -10.10 5.87 15.15
CA PHE A 79 -9.89 5.43 13.76
C PHE A 79 -10.50 4.07 13.45
N SER A 80 -10.97 3.38 14.49
CA SER A 80 -11.65 2.12 14.36
C SER A 80 -13.13 2.36 14.58
N THR A 81 -13.94 1.86 13.64
CA THR A 81 -15.29 1.41 13.97
C THR A 81 -15.27 0.73 15.35
N PRO A 82 -16.29 0.89 16.20
CA PRO A 82 -16.29 0.52 17.63
C PRO A 82 -16.01 -0.97 17.96
N SER A 83 -15.61 -1.77 16.98
CA SER A 83 -15.23 -3.17 17.05
C SER A 83 -13.73 -3.47 16.90
N VAL A 84 -12.84 -2.51 16.58
CA VAL A 84 -11.45 -2.88 16.21
C VAL A 84 -10.37 -1.89 16.69
N GLY A 85 -10.21 -1.72 18.01
CA GLY A 85 -9.00 -1.09 18.57
C GLY A 85 -7.75 -1.97 18.34
N VAL A 86 -7.19 -1.94 17.12
CA VAL A 86 -6.11 -2.82 16.66
C VAL A 86 -5.19 -2.01 15.75
N PRO A 87 -3.85 -2.25 15.72
CA PRO A 87 -3.02 -1.78 14.62
C PRO A 87 -3.60 -2.30 13.31
N SER A 88 -4.31 -1.44 12.58
CA SER A 88 -5.35 -1.91 11.66
C SER A 88 -4.81 -2.32 10.30
N VAL A 89 -3.60 -1.86 9.90
CA VAL A 89 -3.03 -2.15 8.58
C VAL A 89 -1.51 -2.04 8.62
N GLY A 90 -0.80 -3.03 8.07
CA GLY A 90 0.60 -2.88 7.68
C GLY A 90 0.69 -2.17 6.34
N ILE A 91 1.30 -0.98 6.33
CA ILE A 91 1.44 -0.13 5.15
C ILE A 91 2.81 -0.38 4.52
N LEU A 92 2.84 -0.90 3.30
CA LEU A 92 4.07 -1.00 2.51
C LEU A 92 4.43 0.38 1.98
N LEU A 93 5.47 1.00 2.56
CA LEU A 93 5.88 2.36 2.23
C LEU A 93 6.54 2.46 0.85
N LYS A 94 7.15 1.36 0.39
CA LYS A 94 7.99 1.34 -0.81
C LYS A 94 7.60 0.15 -1.70
N PRO A 95 6.38 0.12 -2.27
CA PRO A 95 5.95 -0.97 -3.12
C PRO A 95 6.80 -1.05 -4.38
N LEU A 96 7.07 -2.26 -4.85
CA LEU A 96 7.70 -2.54 -6.13
C LEU A 96 6.66 -2.68 -7.25
N SER A 97 5.40 -2.97 -6.91
CA SER A 97 4.28 -2.93 -7.83
C SER A 97 4.11 -1.55 -8.45
N ARG A 98 3.63 -1.51 -9.69
CA ARG A 98 3.40 -0.28 -10.43
C ARG A 98 2.02 -0.30 -11.05
N GLY A 99 1.30 0.79 -10.85
CA GLY A 99 0.04 1.06 -11.49
C GLY A 99 0.19 1.97 -12.71
N ALA A 100 -0.95 2.39 -13.24
CA ALA A 100 -1.09 3.28 -14.37
C ALA A 100 -2.38 4.09 -14.28
N VAL A 101 -2.34 5.29 -14.82
CA VAL A 101 -3.52 6.13 -15.04
C VAL A 101 -3.62 6.40 -16.53
N MET A 102 -4.73 5.99 -17.13
CA MET A 102 -4.99 6.12 -18.56
C MET A 102 -6.10 7.14 -18.79
N LEU A 103 -5.93 8.01 -19.78
CA LEU A 103 -7.02 8.86 -20.25
C LEU A 103 -8.09 7.98 -20.90
N ASN A 104 -9.37 8.31 -20.66
CA ASN A 104 -10.45 7.77 -21.45
C ASN A 104 -10.44 8.45 -22.83
N THR A 105 -10.08 7.72 -23.87
CA THR A 105 -9.93 8.27 -25.23
C THR A 105 -11.27 8.52 -25.93
N THR A 106 -12.36 8.01 -25.38
CA THR A 106 -13.71 8.16 -25.93
C THR A 106 -14.45 9.33 -25.31
N ASP A 107 -14.11 9.69 -24.07
CA ASP A 107 -14.66 10.85 -23.36
C ASP A 107 -13.55 11.50 -22.53
N VAL A 108 -13.09 12.67 -22.98
CA VAL A 108 -11.98 13.41 -22.35
C VAL A 108 -12.36 14.08 -21.03
N ASP A 109 -13.66 14.19 -20.76
CA ASP A 109 -14.21 14.77 -19.53
C ASP A 109 -14.54 13.71 -18.49
N ALA A 110 -14.51 12.43 -18.86
CA ALA A 110 -14.68 11.32 -17.94
C ALA A 110 -13.47 11.13 -17.02
N GLU A 111 -13.70 10.48 -15.89
CA GLU A 111 -12.63 10.07 -14.99
C GLU A 111 -11.60 9.19 -15.73
N PRO A 112 -10.30 9.34 -15.41
CA PRO A 112 -9.28 8.50 -16.00
C PRO A 112 -9.41 7.06 -15.50
N THR A 113 -9.07 6.10 -16.35
CA THR A 113 -9.04 4.69 -15.94
C THR A 113 -7.82 4.43 -15.06
N LEU A 114 -8.07 3.97 -13.82
CA LEU A 114 -7.04 3.68 -12.83
C LEU A 114 -6.73 2.19 -12.80
N HIS A 115 -5.48 1.83 -13.07
CA HIS A 115 -4.94 0.50 -12.82
C HIS A 115 -4.00 0.59 -11.62
N TYR A 116 -4.46 0.25 -10.42
CA TYR A 116 -3.63 0.39 -9.21
C TYR A 116 -2.38 -0.49 -9.22
N GLY A 117 -2.42 -1.64 -9.89
CA GLY A 117 -1.30 -2.59 -9.94
C GLY A 117 -0.92 -3.16 -8.57
N THR A 118 -1.77 -3.03 -7.56
CA THR A 118 -1.52 -3.49 -6.19
C THR A 118 -1.14 -4.97 -6.15
N LEU A 119 -0.02 -5.30 -5.51
CA LEU A 119 0.53 -6.65 -5.36
C LEU A 119 0.82 -7.38 -6.69
N THR A 120 0.96 -6.66 -7.80
CA THR A 120 1.39 -7.25 -9.08
C THR A 120 2.84 -7.71 -9.04
N ASN A 121 3.70 -7.04 -8.28
CA ASN A 121 5.03 -7.57 -7.96
C ASN A 121 4.91 -8.58 -6.80
N PRO A 122 5.32 -9.86 -7.00
CA PRO A 122 5.19 -10.87 -5.96
C PRO A 122 6.04 -10.59 -4.71
N LEU A 123 7.06 -9.74 -4.79
CA LEU A 123 7.85 -9.37 -3.62
C LEU A 123 7.08 -8.46 -2.66
N ASP A 124 6.09 -7.71 -3.14
CA ASP A 124 5.32 -6.84 -2.26
C ASP A 124 4.54 -7.62 -1.20
N ILE A 125 3.99 -8.78 -1.56
CA ILE A 125 3.30 -9.63 -0.58
C ILE A 125 4.28 -10.32 0.36
N ASP A 126 5.49 -10.66 -0.10
CA ASP A 126 6.54 -11.20 0.76
C ASP A 126 6.99 -10.16 1.79
N LEU A 127 7.22 -8.92 1.37
CA LEU A 127 7.55 -7.81 2.26
C LEU A 127 6.41 -7.53 3.24
N LEU A 128 5.18 -7.37 2.77
CA LEU A 128 4.01 -7.19 3.65
C LEU A 128 3.83 -8.34 4.64
N SER A 129 4.08 -9.59 4.26
CA SER A 129 3.97 -10.70 5.21
C SER A 129 5.09 -10.73 6.27
N SER A 130 6.19 -10.00 6.03
CA SER A 130 7.39 -10.06 6.88
C SER A 130 7.24 -9.36 8.23
N PHE A 131 6.29 -8.44 8.39
CA PHE A 131 6.07 -7.77 9.69
C PHE A 131 5.35 -8.68 10.69
N LEU A 132 4.54 -9.65 10.23
CA LEU A 132 3.70 -10.47 11.11
C LEU A 132 4.50 -11.18 12.22
N PRO A 133 5.64 -11.86 11.95
CA PRO A 133 6.43 -12.46 13.01
C PRO A 133 6.99 -11.45 14.02
N PHE A 134 7.34 -10.23 13.58
CA PHE A 134 7.82 -9.18 14.48
C PHE A 134 6.73 -8.74 15.43
N PHE A 135 5.53 -8.43 14.92
CA PHE A 135 4.45 -7.99 15.77
C PHE A 135 3.91 -9.10 16.68
N ARG A 136 3.91 -10.36 16.23
CA ARG A 136 3.61 -11.51 17.10
C ARG A 136 4.52 -11.60 18.31
N ARG A 137 5.82 -11.37 18.12
CA ARG A 137 6.77 -11.27 19.25
C ARG A 137 6.51 -10.05 20.11
N LEU A 138 6.16 -8.91 19.50
CA LEU A 138 5.82 -7.71 20.22
C LEU A 138 4.61 -7.93 21.13
N TRP A 139 3.50 -8.48 20.63
CA TRP A 139 2.30 -8.76 21.44
C TRP A 139 2.51 -9.77 22.56
N ASP A 140 3.53 -10.63 22.46
CA ASP A 140 3.86 -11.62 23.47
C ASP A 140 4.76 -11.08 24.60
N VAL A 141 5.26 -9.85 24.49
CA VAL A 141 6.05 -9.26 25.59
C VAL A 141 5.18 -9.10 26.85
N LYS A 142 5.77 -9.37 28.03
CA LYS A 142 5.06 -9.42 29.32
C LYS A 142 4.17 -8.19 29.57
N THR A 143 4.65 -7.00 29.22
CA THR A 143 3.87 -5.77 29.38
C THR A 143 2.60 -5.77 28.53
N LEU A 144 2.69 -6.09 27.24
CA LEU A 144 1.51 -6.10 26.37
C LEU A 144 0.58 -7.26 26.70
N ARG A 145 1.12 -8.45 26.94
CA ARG A 145 0.30 -9.65 27.19
C ARG A 145 -0.30 -9.72 28.59
N ASN A 146 0.48 -9.42 29.63
CA ASN A 146 0.05 -9.65 31.01
C ASN A 146 -0.51 -8.40 31.69
N VAL A 147 -0.01 -7.21 31.32
CA VAL A 147 -0.49 -5.95 31.91
C VAL A 147 -1.66 -5.38 31.12
N LEU A 148 -1.53 -5.33 29.78
CA LEU A 148 -2.57 -4.77 28.91
C LEU A 148 -3.53 -5.82 28.35
N GLY A 149 -3.28 -7.11 28.57
CA GLY A 149 -4.18 -8.18 28.13
C GLY A 149 -4.31 -8.30 26.61
N VAL A 150 -3.30 -7.88 25.84
CA VAL A 150 -3.37 -7.86 24.38
C VAL A 150 -3.51 -9.28 23.81
N VAL A 151 -4.44 -9.44 22.87
CA VAL A 151 -4.68 -10.68 22.13
C VAL A 151 -4.68 -10.37 20.63
N GLU A 152 -3.92 -11.13 19.87
CA GLU A 152 -4.00 -11.09 18.40
C GLU A 152 -5.36 -11.62 17.95
N VAL A 153 -6.13 -10.77 17.26
CA VAL A 153 -7.42 -11.12 16.68
C VAL A 153 -7.35 -11.31 15.16
N ASP A 154 -6.42 -10.63 14.49
CA ASP A 154 -6.19 -10.68 13.04
C ASP A 154 -4.67 -10.68 12.72
N PRO A 155 -4.19 -11.47 11.75
CA PRO A 155 -4.92 -12.51 11.00
C PRO A 155 -5.28 -13.74 11.86
N GLY A 156 -4.85 -13.74 13.13
CA GLY A 156 -5.14 -14.78 14.10
C GLY A 156 -4.15 -15.95 14.03
N ARG A 157 -4.17 -16.77 15.09
CA ARG A 157 -3.19 -17.86 15.30
C ARG A 157 -3.17 -18.93 14.20
N GLY A 158 -4.24 -19.07 13.42
CA GLY A 158 -4.33 -20.03 12.31
C GLY A 158 -3.48 -19.65 11.09
N TRP A 159 -3.08 -18.38 10.97
CA TRP A 159 -2.29 -17.92 9.83
C TRP A 159 -0.80 -18.17 10.06
N ILE A 160 -0.28 -19.24 9.47
CA ILE A 160 1.13 -19.62 9.52
C ILE A 160 1.72 -19.42 8.12
N ARG A 161 2.74 -18.56 7.98
CA ARG A 161 3.47 -18.41 6.71
C ARG A 161 4.06 -19.78 6.36
N ARG A 162 3.49 -20.48 5.38
CA ARG A 162 4.16 -21.66 4.79
C ARG A 162 5.47 -21.15 4.22
N CYS A 163 6.58 -21.56 4.81
CA CYS A 163 7.87 -21.39 4.16
C CYS A 163 7.74 -21.99 2.77
N ARG A 164 7.89 -21.16 1.74
CA ARG A 164 8.10 -21.67 0.38
C ARG A 164 9.38 -22.48 0.49
N SER A 165 9.28 -23.81 0.48
CA SER A 165 10.44 -24.69 0.38
C SER A 165 11.30 -24.12 -0.74
N ARG A 166 12.57 -23.80 -0.48
CA ARG A 166 13.51 -23.34 -1.50
C ARG A 166 13.35 -24.27 -2.70
N ARG A 167 12.68 -23.82 -3.77
CA ARG A 167 12.84 -24.48 -5.07
C ARG A 167 14.30 -24.22 -5.37
N GLY A 168 15.11 -25.28 -5.31
CA GLY A 168 16.48 -25.23 -5.76
C GLY A 168 16.46 -24.64 -7.16
N TYR A 169 17.08 -23.47 -7.32
CA TYR A 169 17.56 -23.08 -8.63
C TYR A 169 18.65 -24.10 -8.95
N GLY A 170 18.32 -25.04 -9.83
CA GLY A 170 19.27 -26.01 -10.34
C GLY A 170 20.39 -25.26 -11.04
N THR A 171 21.59 -25.40 -10.50
CA THR A 171 22.83 -25.19 -11.25
C THR A 171 23.11 -26.45 -12.04
N THR A 172 23.17 -26.29 -13.37
CA THR A 172 23.77 -27.18 -14.40
C THR A 172 23.29 -28.61 -14.51
#